data_AF-W2X6M9-F1
#
_entry.id   AF-W2X6M9-F1
#
_cell.length_a   1.000
_cell.length_b   1.000
_cell.length_c   1.000
_cell.angle_alpha   90.00
_cell.angle_beta   90.00
_cell.angle_gamma   90.00
#
_symmetry.space_group_name_H-M   'P 1'
#
loop_
_entity.id
_entity.type
_entity.pdbx_description
1 polymer ?
#
loop_
_entity_poly.entity_id
_entity_poly.type
_entity_poly.pdbx_seq_one_letter_code
_entity_poly.pdbx_strand_id
1 'polypeptide(L)'
;YLFRSLADDNKTLSKRRKEIVAKVVDQHIVMRGSVRFDWDETTKRVVGLHSHTDMLTPMLNLLGSLEDVSLVFSHAAITLDGTFIPIKPPSE
;
A
#
# COMPACT_ATOMS: atom_id res chain seq x y z
N TYR A 1 -4.11 -10.52 -1.90
CA TYR A 1 -4.39 -9.16 -2.40
C TYR A 1 -3.58 -8.12 -1.62
N LEU A 2 -3.09 -7.07 -2.28
CA LEU A 2 -2.37 -5.96 -1.63
C LEU A 2 -3.25 -5.26 -0.58
N PHE A 3 -4.51 -4.99 -0.96
CA PHE A 3 -5.54 -4.45 -0.09
C PHE A 3 -6.43 -5.59 0.41
N ARG A 4 -6.07 -6.16 1.57
CA ARG A 4 -6.81 -7.30 2.14
C ARG A 4 -8.23 -6.91 2.55
N SER A 5 -8.44 -5.66 2.96
CA SER A 5 -9.76 -5.06 3.22
C SER A 5 -10.76 -5.19 2.06
N LEU A 6 -10.27 -5.29 0.83
CA LEU A 6 -11.09 -5.41 -0.39
C LEU A 6 -11.38 -6.87 -0.76
N ALA A 7 -10.67 -7.84 -0.17
CA ALA A 7 -10.80 -9.26 -0.47
C ALA A 7 -11.76 -10.02 0.46
N ASP A 8 -12.30 -9.35 1.49
CA ASP A 8 -13.26 -9.96 2.42
C ASP A 8 -14.61 -10.21 1.73
N ASP A 9 -14.80 -11.45 1.27
CA ASP A 9 -16.02 -11.98 0.65
C ASP A 9 -17.15 -12.29 1.66
N ASN A 10 -17.14 -11.64 2.83
CA ASN A 10 -18.09 -11.91 3.90
C ASN A 10 -19.47 -11.29 3.58
N LYS A 11 -20.19 -11.94 2.64
CA LYS A 11 -21.58 -11.88 2.15
C LYS A 11 -22.38 -10.56 2.09
N THR A 12 -21.96 -9.45 2.69
CA THR A 12 -22.60 -8.14 2.53
C THR A 12 -21.58 -7.01 2.69
N LEU A 13 -20.87 -6.65 1.62
CA LEU A 13 -20.13 -5.38 1.59
C LEU A 13 -21.14 -4.24 1.74
N SER A 14 -20.91 -3.31 2.68
CA SER A 14 -21.72 -2.09 2.79
C SER A 14 -21.73 -1.35 1.45
N LYS A 15 -22.78 -0.57 1.17
CA LYS A 15 -22.88 0.24 -0.07
C LYS A 15 -21.59 1.03 -0.32
N ARG A 16 -21.09 1.69 0.73
CA ARG A 16 -19.81 2.42 0.73
C ARG A 16 -18.62 1.56 0.31
N ARG A 17 -18.47 0.36 0.86
CA ARG A 17 -17.35 -0.52 0.51
C ARG A 17 -17.43 -1.00 -0.95
N LYS A 18 -18.64 -1.26 -1.47
CA LYS A 18 -18.83 -1.60 -2.90
C LYS A 18 -18.40 -0.44 -3.82
N GLU A 19 -18.73 0.79 -3.45
CA GLU A 19 -18.32 1.99 -4.19
C GLU A 19 -16.79 2.18 -4.17
N ILE A 20 -16.15 1.95 -3.01
CA ILE A 20 -14.68 1.97 -2.89
C ILE A 20 -14.04 0.89 -3.76
N VAL A 21 -14.51 -0.35 -3.71
CA VAL A 21 -14.00 -1.44 -4.54
C VAL A 21 -14.11 -1.09 -6.02
N ALA A 22 -15.27 -0.59 -6.45
CA ALA A 22 -15.49 -0.19 -7.85
C ALA A 22 -14.54 0.94 -8.31
N LYS A 23 -14.12 1.83 -7.40
CA LYS A 23 -13.12 2.87 -7.70
C LYS A 23 -11.69 2.33 -7.75
N VAL A 24 -11.35 1.27 -7.02
CA VAL A 24 -9.96 0.78 -6.89
C VAL A 24 -9.64 -0.35 -7.87
N VAL A 25 -10.61 -1.23 -8.14
CA VAL A 25 -10.43 -2.35 -9.07
C VAL A 25 -10.13 -1.81 -10.47
N ASP A 26 -9.19 -2.48 -11.14
CA ASP A 26 -8.73 -2.17 -12.50
C ASP A 26 -8.17 -0.74 -12.68
N GLN A 27 -7.79 -0.06 -11.58
CA GLN A 27 -7.13 1.24 -11.68
C GLN A 27 -5.62 1.14 -11.82
N HIS A 28 -5.10 1.99 -12.70
CA HIS A 28 -3.67 2.22 -12.85
C HIS A 28 -3.24 3.43 -12.00
N ILE A 29 -2.61 3.15 -10.87
CA ILE A 29 -2.20 4.17 -9.90
C ILE A 29 -0.72 4.49 -10.09
N VAL A 30 -0.42 5.72 -10.54
CA VAL A 30 0.96 6.22 -10.65
C VAL A 30 1.36 6.87 -9.35
N MET A 31 2.47 6.40 -8.77
CA MET A 31 3.00 6.88 -7.49
C MET A 31 4.37 7.49 -7.70
N ARG A 32 4.61 8.63 -7.07
CA ARG A 32 5.93 9.27 -7.06
C ARG A 32 6.74 8.66 -5.93
N GLY A 33 7.99 8.34 -6.19
CA GLY A 33 8.88 7.79 -5.19
C GLY A 33 10.34 8.05 -5.49
N SER A 34 11.18 7.68 -4.54
CA SER A 34 12.62 7.74 -4.64
C SER A 34 13.24 6.48 -4.07
N VAL A 35 14.45 6.17 -4.55
CA VAL A 35 15.26 5.07 -4.06
C VAL A 35 16.64 5.63 -3.71
N ARG A 36 17.10 5.34 -2.49
CA ARG A 36 18.44 5.63 -2.01
C ARG A 36 19.20 4.31 -1.88
N PHE A 37 20.39 4.28 -2.46
CA PHE A 37 21.33 3.18 -2.30
C PHE A 37 22.40 3.60 -1.31
N ASP A 38 22.59 2.79 -0.28
CA ASP A 38 23.67 2.96 0.66
C ASP A 38 24.87 2.15 0.16
N TRP A 39 25.97 2.85 -0.08
CA TRP A 39 27.18 2.31 -0.68
C TRP A 39 28.29 2.20 0.36
N ASP A 40 28.93 1.03 0.42
CA ASP A 40 30.13 0.80 1.21
C ASP A 40 31.37 0.91 0.34
N GLU A 41 32.14 1.97 0.59
CA GLU A 41 33.37 2.26 -0.13
C GLU A 41 34.50 1.24 0.12
N THR A 42 34.47 0.53 1.24
CA THR A 42 35.50 -0.46 1.60
C THR A 42 35.30 -1.75 0.81
N THR A 43 34.07 -2.23 0.74
CA THR A 43 33.73 -3.46 0.00
C THR A 43 33.35 -3.21 -1.46
N LYS A 44 33.20 -1.93 -1.86
CA LYS A 44 32.76 -1.47 -3.20
C LYS A 44 31.43 -2.10 -3.60
N ARG A 45 30.46 -2.09 -2.68
CA ARG A 45 29.14 -2.73 -2.83
C ARG A 45 28.04 -1.88 -2.25
N VAL A 46 26.82 -2.10 -2.76
CA VAL A 46 25.60 -1.60 -2.11
C VAL A 46 25.33 -2.45 -0.87
N VAL A 47 25.16 -1.80 0.27
CA VAL A 47 24.87 -2.42 1.58
C VAL A 47 23.45 -2.15 2.06
N GLY A 48 22.74 -1.20 1.42
CA GLY A 48 21.38 -0.87 1.77
C GLY A 48 20.59 -0.34 0.59
N LEU A 49 19.29 -0.59 0.61
CA LEU A 49 18.33 -0.05 -0.34
C LEU A 49 17.14 0.48 0.45
N HIS A 50 16.89 1.77 0.32
CA HIS A 50 15.78 2.45 0.95
C HIS A 50 14.88 3.02 -0.13
N SER A 51 13.61 2.63 -0.10
CA SER A 51 12.60 3.14 -1.02
C SER A 51 11.55 3.90 -0.24
N HIS A 52 11.06 4.99 -0.83
CA HIS A 52 9.94 5.76 -0.32
C HIS A 52 9.02 6.11 -1.48
N THR A 53 7.71 6.01 -1.27
CA THR A 53 6.71 6.36 -2.28
C THR A 53 5.55 7.10 -1.66
N ASP A 54 4.98 8.08 -2.35
CA ASP A 54 3.74 8.74 -1.98
C ASP A 54 2.54 7.99 -2.59
N MET A 55 1.98 7.03 -1.83
CA MET A 55 0.72 6.37 -2.20
C MET A 55 -0.50 7.16 -1.72
N LEU A 56 -0.33 8.04 -0.72
CA LEU A 56 -1.44 8.79 -0.13
C LEU A 56 -2.05 9.75 -1.14
N THR A 57 -1.24 10.55 -1.84
CA THR A 57 -1.74 11.54 -2.79
C THR A 57 -2.61 10.92 -3.89
N PRO A 58 -2.17 9.89 -4.64
CA PRO A 58 -3.00 9.32 -5.70
C PRO A 58 -4.22 8.56 -5.15
N MET A 59 -4.13 7.92 -3.98
CA MET A 59 -5.27 7.24 -3.35
C MET A 59 -6.32 8.22 -2.84
N LEU A 60 -5.90 9.34 -2.26
CA LEU A 60 -6.80 10.40 -1.83
C LEU A 60 -7.50 11.05 -3.02
N ASN A 61 -6.79 11.29 -4.13
CA ASN A 61 -7.37 11.78 -5.38
C ASN A 61 -8.39 10.80 -5.97
N LEU A 62 -8.11 9.49 -5.92
CA LEU A 62 -8.99 8.45 -6.45
C LEU A 62 -10.28 8.29 -5.62
N LEU A 63 -10.14 8.26 -4.29
CA LEU A 63 -11.26 7.96 -3.40
C LEU A 63 -12.04 9.20 -2.99
N GLY A 64 -11.37 10.36 -2.88
CA GLY A 64 -11.94 11.64 -2.47
C GLY A 64 -12.15 11.78 -0.96
N SER A 65 -11.71 10.80 -0.17
CA SER A 65 -11.89 10.78 1.29
C SER A 65 -10.75 10.05 1.99
N LEU A 66 -10.16 10.68 3.01
CA LEU A 66 -9.12 10.05 3.83
C LEU A 66 -9.66 8.87 4.64
N GLU A 67 -10.94 8.88 5.00
CA GLU A 67 -11.59 7.76 5.70
C GLU A 67 -11.69 6.53 4.79
N ASP A 68 -12.00 6.74 3.50
CA ASP A 68 -12.03 5.66 2.51
C ASP A 68 -10.62 5.12 2.23
N VAL A 69 -9.61 6.00 2.17
CA VAL A 69 -8.20 5.59 2.07
C VAL A 69 -7.82 4.74 3.28
N SER A 70 -8.15 5.20 4.50
CA SER A 70 -7.89 4.44 5.73
C SER A 70 -8.55 3.05 5.70
N LEU A 71 -9.79 2.96 5.20
CA LEU A 71 -10.49 1.68 5.05
C LEU A 71 -9.78 0.72 4.08
N VAL A 72 -9.30 1.23 2.94
CA VAL A 72 -8.54 0.43 1.96
C VAL A 72 -7.22 -0.07 2.55
N PHE A 73 -6.52 0.78 3.29
CA PHE A 73 -5.23 0.43 3.89
C PHE A 73 -5.36 -0.33 5.22
N SER A 74 -6.57 -0.47 5.76
CA SER A 74 -6.84 -1.35 6.89
C SER A 74 -6.42 -2.78 6.56
N HIS A 75 -5.43 -3.30 7.28
CA HIS A 75 -4.85 -4.64 7.05
C HIS A 75 -4.22 -4.83 5.65
N ALA A 76 -3.90 -3.74 4.94
CA ALA A 76 -3.15 -3.85 3.70
C ALA A 76 -1.76 -4.46 3.95
N ALA A 77 -1.19 -5.07 2.91
CA ALA A 77 0.17 -5.61 2.95
C ALA A 77 1.24 -4.54 2.71
N ILE A 78 0.83 -3.29 2.54
CA ILE A 78 1.68 -2.15 2.21
C ILE A 78 1.20 -0.91 2.95
N THR A 79 2.13 -0.05 3.37
CA THR A 79 1.86 1.23 4.00
C THR A 79 1.73 2.35 2.96
N LEU A 80 1.17 3.49 3.35
CA LEU A 80 0.97 4.65 2.47
C LEU A 80 2.27 5.29 1.96
N ASP A 81 3.39 5.06 2.66
CA ASP A 81 4.74 5.49 2.29
C ASP A 81 5.51 4.42 1.47
N GLY A 82 4.85 3.30 1.14
CA GLY A 82 5.37 2.28 0.22
C GLY A 82 6.14 1.12 0.85
N THR A 83 6.10 0.97 2.18
CA THR A 83 6.77 -0.13 2.86
C THR A 83 5.86 -1.36 2.88
N PHE A 84 6.36 -2.50 2.38
CA PHE A 84 5.66 -3.77 2.52
C PHE A 84 5.70 -4.23 3.98
N ILE A 85 4.54 -4.57 4.54
CA ILE A 85 4.43 -5.06 5.91
C ILE A 85 4.86 -6.53 5.90
N PRO A 86 5.92 -6.91 6.63
CA PRO A 86 6.35 -8.29 6.72
C PRO A 86 5.22 -9.16 7.25
N ILE A 87 5.01 -10.33 6.63
CA ILE A 87 4.15 -11.35 7.21
C ILE A 87 4.86 -11.78 8.49
N LYS A 88 4.30 -11.43 9.66
CA LYS A 88 4.82 -11.94 10.93
C LYS A 88 4.73 -13.47 10.86
N PRO A 89 5.85 -14.21 10.96
CA PRO A 89 5.77 -15.66 11.06
C PRO A 89 4.93 -16.02 12.29
N PRO A 90 4.14 -17.10 12.24
CA PRO A 90 3.37 -17.54 13.39
C PRO A 90 4.33 -17.67 14.58
N SER A 91 3.98 -17.04 15.71
CA SER A 91 4.72 -17.22 16.95
C SER A 91 4.67 -18.71 17.32
N GLU A 92 5.84 -19.31 17.51
CA GLU A 92 6.00 -20.62 18.17
C GLU A 92 5.41 -20.59 19.59
#